data_AF-A0A415YKZ5-F1
#
_entry.id   AF-A0A415YKZ5-F1
#
_cell.length_a   1.000
_cell.length_b   1.000
_cell.length_c   1.000
_cell.angle_alpha   90.00
_cell.angle_beta   90.00
_cell.angle_gamma   90.00
#
_symmetry.space_group_name_H-M   'P 1'
#
loop_
_entity.id
_entity.type
_entity.pdbx_description
1 polymer ?
#
loop_
_entity_poly.entity_id
_entity_poly.type
_entity_poly.pdbx_seq_one_letter_code
_entity_poly.pdbx_strand_id
1 'polypeptide(L)'
;MQNVLQYQGKYYVCGTGRQTLVKNKTSNDNYYLLTLAAIAEEIKHRKAERKTEVILAVGLPLSSFGREKQGFREYLLRKEQPVRFLYESELYEITIKDVKLFPQGYSALALHPEYLKNEPSVLLVDIGGWTVDLMRLDNAVPNAATCRSLELGVIRCIDETAEQVRRNTGLSVTETQIERVLRRESCSMAEEARRIIQENGRKYIERILSAVTESGFDLRAVPTVFMGGGSAILKRHVTAQDAICRPVFIEDVHANATGYERIVEQMWTR
;
A
#
# COMPACT_ATOMS: atom_id res chain seq x y z
N MET A 1 -13.40 24.81 3.32
CA MET A 1 -12.82 24.23 2.07
C MET A 1 -12.49 22.78 2.36
N GLN A 2 -12.92 21.82 1.55
CA GLN A 2 -12.71 20.39 1.82
C GLN A 2 -11.29 19.96 1.44
N ASN A 3 -10.66 19.10 2.23
CA ASN A 3 -9.32 18.54 2.00
C ASN A 3 -8.18 19.58 1.84
N VAL A 4 -8.35 20.80 2.37
CA VAL A 4 -7.31 21.84 2.28
C VAL A 4 -6.49 21.88 3.57
N LEU A 5 -5.18 21.69 3.42
CA LEU A 5 -4.16 21.84 4.47
C LEU A 5 -3.46 23.21 4.32
N GLN A 6 -3.36 23.96 5.41
CA GLN A 6 -2.52 25.15 5.51
C GLN A 6 -1.38 24.89 6.49
N TYR A 7 -0.14 24.96 6.00
CA TYR A 7 1.06 24.73 6.80
C TYR A 7 2.17 25.70 6.36
N GLN A 8 2.81 26.35 7.34
CA GLN A 8 3.87 27.35 7.11
C GLN A 8 3.51 28.43 6.07
N GLY A 9 2.28 28.94 6.14
CA GLY A 9 1.79 29.99 5.23
C GLY A 9 1.46 29.53 3.80
N LYS A 10 1.57 28.23 3.50
CA LYS A 10 1.22 27.64 2.19
C LYS A 10 -0.05 26.82 2.28
N TYR A 11 -0.77 26.73 1.16
CA TYR A 11 -2.00 25.94 1.02
C TYR A 11 -1.76 24.72 0.12
N TYR A 12 -2.31 23.59 0.52
CA TYR A 12 -2.19 22.30 -0.17
C TYR A 12 -3.57 21.66 -0.28
N VAL A 13 -3.93 21.19 -1.48
CA VAL A 13 -5.12 20.37 -1.69
C VAL A 13 -4.72 18.91 -1.59
N CYS A 14 -5.23 18.21 -0.59
CA CYS A 14 -4.92 16.80 -0.36
C CYS A 14 -5.91 15.91 -1.14
N GLY A 15 -5.43 14.76 -1.64
CA GLY A 15 -6.26 13.77 -2.31
C GLY A 15 -6.58 14.04 -3.79
N THR A 16 -5.94 15.05 -4.42
CA THR A 16 -6.11 15.33 -5.86
C THR A 16 -4.90 14.93 -6.67
N GLY A 17 -5.11 14.09 -7.69
CA GLY A 17 -4.08 13.66 -8.64
C GLY A 17 -3.13 12.58 -8.11
N ARG A 18 -2.44 11.89 -9.02
CA ARG A 18 -1.39 10.92 -8.68
C ARG A 18 -0.06 11.66 -8.52
N GLN A 19 0.66 11.40 -7.42
CA GLN A 19 2.04 11.86 -7.29
C GLN A 19 2.98 10.91 -8.06
N THR A 20 3.94 11.48 -8.77
CA THR A 20 5.01 10.71 -9.41
C THR A 20 5.79 9.91 -8.37
N LEU A 21 6.22 8.70 -8.71
CA LEU A 21 7.04 7.89 -7.82
C LEU A 21 8.34 8.62 -7.47
N VAL A 22 8.53 8.89 -6.18
CA VAL A 22 9.77 9.46 -5.64
C VAL A 22 10.52 8.35 -4.92
N LYS A 23 11.75 8.03 -5.38
CA LYS A 23 12.55 6.93 -4.83
C LYS A 23 12.89 7.09 -3.36
N ASN A 24 13.03 8.32 -2.87
CA ASN A 24 13.29 8.61 -1.47
C ASN A 24 12.09 9.33 -0.84
N LYS A 25 11.43 8.68 0.13
CA LYS A 25 10.24 9.22 0.81
C LYS A 25 10.51 10.52 1.60
N THR A 26 11.77 10.83 1.91
CA THR A 26 12.14 12.04 2.66
C THR A 26 12.72 13.15 1.77
N SER A 27 12.68 13.02 0.44
CA SER A 27 13.28 14.03 -0.43
C SER A 27 12.47 15.32 -0.56
N ASN A 28 11.21 15.33 -0.12
CA ASN A 28 10.35 16.49 -0.07
C ASN A 28 9.33 16.36 1.07
N ASP A 29 8.50 17.39 1.26
CA ASP A 29 7.54 17.46 2.36
C ASP A 29 6.18 16.79 2.06
N ASN A 30 5.99 16.18 0.88
CA ASN A 30 4.69 15.65 0.49
C ASN A 30 4.15 14.60 1.48
N TYR A 31 4.99 13.65 1.90
CA TYR A 31 4.59 12.63 2.86
C TYR A 31 4.27 13.21 4.24
N TYR A 32 5.04 14.21 4.69
CA TYR A 32 4.78 14.91 5.94
C TYR A 32 3.46 15.66 5.89
N LEU A 33 3.19 16.40 4.81
CA LEU A 33 1.94 17.13 4.60
C LEU A 33 0.74 16.17 4.57
N LEU A 34 0.85 15.04 3.85
CA LEU A 34 -0.18 14.00 3.85
C LEU A 34 -0.37 13.38 5.25
N THR A 35 0.70 13.24 6.02
CA THR A 35 0.62 12.77 7.42
C THR A 35 -0.13 13.77 8.30
N LEU A 36 0.10 15.08 8.16
CA LEU A 36 -0.67 16.10 8.91
C LEU A 36 -2.16 16.07 8.55
N ALA A 37 -2.49 15.95 7.27
CA ALA A 37 -3.87 15.78 6.84
C ALA A 37 -4.51 14.50 7.42
N ALA A 38 -3.79 13.37 7.39
CA ALA A 38 -4.25 12.11 7.96
C ALA A 38 -4.46 12.19 9.49
N ILE A 39 -3.58 12.87 10.22
CA ILE A 39 -3.75 13.11 11.67
C ILE A 39 -5.04 13.89 11.93
N ALA A 40 -5.31 14.96 11.16
CA ALA A 40 -6.53 15.75 11.32
C ALA A 40 -7.80 14.93 11.02
N GLU A 41 -7.79 14.14 9.95
CA GLU A 41 -8.90 13.22 9.63
C GLU A 41 -9.14 12.19 10.74
N GLU A 42 -8.07 11.60 11.29
CA GLU A 42 -8.20 10.62 12.39
C GLU A 42 -8.74 11.27 13.67
N ILE A 43 -8.26 12.46 14.04
CA ILE A 43 -8.76 13.22 15.20
C ILE A 43 -10.25 13.56 15.03
N LYS A 44 -10.64 14.00 13.84
CA LYS A 44 -12.03 14.30 13.48
C LYS A 44 -12.90 13.04 13.56
N HIS A 45 -12.41 11.92 13.03
CA HIS A 45 -13.10 10.63 13.09
C HIS A 45 -13.32 10.16 14.53
N ARG A 46 -12.28 10.22 15.37
CA ARG A 46 -12.34 9.85 16.80
C ARG A 46 -13.04 10.87 17.68
N LYS A 47 -13.37 12.05 17.16
CA LYS A 47 -13.91 13.20 17.92
C LYS A 47 -12.99 13.60 19.09
N ALA A 48 -11.67 13.48 18.88
CA ALA A 48 -10.66 13.84 19.86
C ALA A 48 -10.41 15.37 19.87
N GLU A 49 -9.76 15.87 20.92
CA GLU A 49 -9.35 17.26 20.98
C GLU A 49 -8.30 17.59 19.90
N ARG A 50 -8.46 18.73 19.24
CA ARG A 50 -7.52 19.21 18.20
C ARG A 50 -6.17 19.66 18.75
N LYS A 51 -6.07 19.77 20.08
CA LYS A 51 -4.84 19.98 20.83
C LYS A 51 -4.53 18.70 21.60
N THR A 52 -3.68 17.84 21.06
CA THR A 52 -3.44 16.52 21.64
C THR A 52 -2.06 15.97 21.31
N GLU A 53 -1.68 14.92 22.04
CA GLU A 53 -0.46 14.15 21.80
C GLU A 53 -0.79 12.93 20.94
N VAL A 54 0.09 12.60 19.98
CA VAL A 54 -0.06 11.43 19.11
C VAL A 54 1.23 10.63 19.02
N ILE A 55 1.09 9.33 18.76
CA ILE A 55 2.18 8.44 18.36
C ILE A 55 1.89 7.97 16.95
N LEU A 56 2.85 8.13 16.05
CA LEU A 56 2.69 7.69 14.68
C LEU A 56 3.17 6.25 14.54
N ALA A 57 2.27 5.37 14.13
CA ALA A 57 2.60 4.00 13.74
C ALA A 57 2.67 3.95 12.20
N VAL A 58 3.88 3.83 11.65
CA VAL A 58 4.13 4.06 10.22
C VAL A 58 4.93 2.93 9.56
N GLY A 59 4.64 2.69 8.28
CA GLY A 59 5.24 1.61 7.50
C GLY A 59 6.34 2.08 6.54
N LEU A 60 7.38 1.27 6.40
CA LEU A 60 8.35 1.36 5.29
C LEU A 60 8.39 0.05 4.50
N PRO A 61 8.64 0.10 3.18
CA PRO A 61 8.88 -1.10 2.39
C PRO A 61 10.00 -1.90 3.04
N LEU A 62 9.81 -3.20 3.20
CA LEU A 62 10.77 -4.02 3.93
C LEU A 62 12.16 -4.00 3.27
N SER A 63 12.20 -3.97 1.92
CA SER A 63 13.43 -3.87 1.12
C SER A 63 14.28 -2.65 1.45
N SER A 64 13.66 -1.56 1.92
CA SER A 64 14.35 -0.33 2.31
C SER A 64 14.36 -0.07 3.82
N PHE A 65 13.61 -0.85 4.60
CA PHE A 65 13.38 -0.63 6.03
C PHE A 65 14.67 -0.38 6.82
N GLY A 66 15.65 -1.27 6.70
CA GLY A 66 16.91 -1.16 7.44
C GLY A 66 17.68 0.13 7.16
N ARG A 67 17.66 0.59 5.91
CA ARG A 67 18.39 1.79 5.43
C ARG A 67 17.63 3.07 5.72
N GLU A 68 16.31 3.08 5.56
CA GLU A 68 15.49 4.29 5.58
C GLU A 68 14.85 4.58 6.95
N LYS A 69 14.83 3.60 7.87
CA LYS A 69 14.14 3.75 9.17
C LYS A 69 14.54 5.00 9.94
N GLN A 70 15.84 5.28 10.05
CA GLN A 70 16.29 6.39 10.89
C GLN A 70 15.89 7.74 10.28
N GLY A 71 16.21 7.94 8.99
CA GLY A 71 15.87 9.18 8.30
C GLY A 71 14.36 9.43 8.22
N PHE A 72 13.57 8.38 8.01
CA PHE A 72 12.10 8.52 7.95
C PHE A 72 11.50 8.83 9.33
N ARG A 73 12.07 8.26 10.40
CA ARG A 73 11.70 8.60 11.76
C ARG A 73 12.01 10.06 12.10
N GLU A 74 13.19 10.55 11.73
CA GLU A 74 13.58 11.96 11.95
C GLU A 74 12.73 12.92 11.11
N TYR A 75 12.39 12.53 9.88
CA TYR A 75 11.52 13.29 8.98
C TYR A 75 10.11 13.52 9.54
N LEU A 76 9.53 12.50 10.20
CA LEU A 76 8.21 12.57 10.83
C LEU A 76 8.26 13.18 12.24
N LEU A 77 9.29 12.88 13.04
CA LEU A 77 9.50 13.45 14.37
C LEU A 77 10.39 14.71 14.30
N ARG A 78 9.85 15.78 13.70
CA ARG A 78 10.53 17.09 13.63
C ARG A 78 10.69 17.68 15.03
N LYS A 79 11.77 18.45 15.22
CA LYS A 79 12.11 19.09 16.51
C LYS A 79 11.12 20.19 16.89
N GLU A 80 10.57 20.88 15.90
CA GLU A 80 9.60 21.95 16.07
C GLU A 80 8.24 21.35 16.48
N GLN A 81 8.01 21.26 17.79
CA GLN A 81 6.78 20.76 18.41
C GLN A 81 6.21 21.81 19.39
N PRO A 82 4.87 21.87 19.57
CA PRO A 82 3.86 21.16 18.81
C PRO A 82 3.76 21.67 17.36
N VAL A 83 3.43 20.78 16.42
CA VAL A 83 3.13 21.18 15.06
C VAL A 83 1.76 21.86 15.00
N ARG A 84 1.72 23.07 14.44
CA ARG A 84 0.49 23.84 14.22
C ARG A 84 0.17 23.93 12.74
N PHE A 85 -1.05 23.59 12.38
CA PHE A 85 -1.54 23.64 11.00
C PHE A 85 -3.06 23.84 10.98
N LEU A 86 -3.60 24.33 9.86
CA LEU A 86 -5.05 24.30 9.64
C LEU A 86 -5.40 23.19 8.66
N TYR A 87 -6.47 22.46 8.95
CA TYR A 87 -7.05 21.49 8.03
C TYR A 87 -8.56 21.75 7.93
N GLU A 88 -9.05 21.96 6.72
CA GLU A 88 -10.45 22.36 6.46
C GLU A 88 -10.90 23.60 7.25
N SER A 89 -9.99 24.57 7.42
CA SER A 89 -10.18 25.81 8.20
C SER A 89 -10.23 25.65 9.72
N GLU A 90 -10.00 24.44 10.25
CA GLU A 90 -9.88 24.18 11.68
C GLU A 90 -8.42 24.15 12.13
N LEU A 91 -8.09 24.75 13.27
CA LEU A 91 -6.73 24.77 13.83
C LEU A 91 -6.44 23.48 14.62
N TYR A 92 -5.30 22.86 14.32
CA TYR A 92 -4.75 21.73 15.05
C TYR A 92 -3.40 22.12 15.69
N GLU A 93 -3.18 21.68 16.93
CA GLU A 93 -1.92 21.81 17.68
C GLU A 93 -1.51 20.43 18.20
N ILE A 94 -0.68 19.74 17.43
CA ILE A 94 -0.37 18.32 17.67
C ILE A 94 1.04 18.16 18.19
N THR A 95 1.22 17.42 19.27
CA THR A 95 2.53 16.96 19.72
C THR A 95 2.76 15.52 19.26
N ILE A 96 3.63 15.32 18.29
CA ILE A 96 4.07 13.98 17.91
C ILE A 96 5.09 13.52 18.95
N LYS A 97 4.71 12.56 19.81
CA LYS A 97 5.55 12.10 20.92
C LYS A 97 6.59 11.07 20.47
N ASP A 98 6.20 10.21 19.57
CA ASP A 98 7.05 9.15 19.04
C ASP A 98 6.57 8.72 17.65
N VAL A 99 7.48 8.07 16.93
CA VAL A 99 7.25 7.47 15.62
C VAL A 99 7.75 6.03 15.69
N LYS A 100 6.81 5.09 15.65
CA LYS A 100 7.06 3.65 15.62
C LYS A 100 7.05 3.17 14.17
N LEU A 101 8.15 2.57 13.75
CA LEU A 101 8.34 2.11 12.38
C LEU A 101 8.19 0.61 12.26
N PHE A 102 7.44 0.19 11.25
CA PHE A 102 7.16 -1.20 10.98
C PHE A 102 7.46 -1.56 9.52
N PRO A 103 7.95 -2.78 9.26
CA PRO A 103 8.04 -3.27 7.91
C PRO A 103 6.64 -3.52 7.33
N GLN A 104 6.42 -2.98 6.13
CA GLN A 104 5.21 -3.23 5.35
C GLN A 104 5.02 -4.72 5.10
N GLY A 105 3.77 -5.13 5.15
CA GLY A 105 3.30 -6.47 4.93
C GLY A 105 3.45 -7.41 6.13
N TYR A 106 4.59 -7.38 6.82
CA TYR A 106 4.80 -8.20 8.02
C TYR A 106 3.78 -7.90 9.13
N SER A 107 3.44 -6.63 9.33
CA SER A 107 2.51 -6.24 10.39
C SER A 107 1.07 -6.66 10.10
N ALA A 108 0.69 -6.76 8.82
CA ALA A 108 -0.59 -7.34 8.43
C ALA A 108 -0.63 -8.84 8.77
N LEU A 109 0.47 -9.57 8.54
CA LEU A 109 0.57 -10.98 8.93
C LEU A 109 0.58 -11.20 10.45
N ALA A 110 1.06 -10.24 11.24
CA ALA A 110 1.00 -10.31 12.69
C ALA A 110 -0.46 -10.37 13.22
N LEU A 111 -1.43 -9.88 12.43
CA LEU A 111 -2.86 -10.01 12.73
C LEU A 111 -3.42 -11.40 12.39
N HIS A 112 -2.70 -12.17 11.59
CA HIS A 112 -3.12 -13.45 11.02
C HIS A 112 -2.08 -14.57 11.22
N PRO A 113 -1.72 -14.90 12.48
CA PRO A 113 -0.71 -15.92 12.76
C PRO A 113 -1.08 -17.31 12.20
N GLU A 114 -2.36 -17.58 11.94
CA GLU A 114 -2.85 -18.80 11.30
C GLU A 114 -2.24 -19.05 9.92
N TYR A 115 -1.86 -17.99 9.18
CA TYR A 115 -1.25 -18.14 7.86
C TYR A 115 0.20 -18.61 7.93
N LEU A 116 0.87 -18.39 9.06
CA LEU A 116 2.27 -18.77 9.29
C LEU A 116 2.39 -20.08 10.09
N LYS A 117 1.31 -20.50 10.76
CA LYS A 117 1.34 -21.65 11.65
C LYS A 117 1.73 -22.93 10.90
N ASN A 118 2.75 -23.61 11.43
CA ASN A 118 3.32 -24.86 10.91
C ASN A 118 3.95 -24.76 9.51
N GLU A 119 4.13 -23.55 8.97
CA GLU A 119 4.80 -23.36 7.69
C GLU A 119 6.26 -22.93 7.93
N PRO A 120 7.26 -23.70 7.44
CA PRO A 120 8.66 -23.34 7.62
C PRO A 120 9.06 -22.14 6.74
N SER A 121 8.34 -21.90 5.65
CA SER A 121 8.60 -20.82 4.69
C SER A 121 7.29 -20.31 4.11
N VAL A 122 7.08 -19.00 4.16
CA VAL A 122 5.91 -18.32 3.56
C VAL A 122 6.40 -17.13 2.76
N LEU A 123 5.90 -16.98 1.53
CA LEU A 123 6.15 -15.80 0.72
C LEU A 123 5.04 -14.76 0.93
N LEU A 124 5.43 -13.52 1.18
CA LEU A 124 4.55 -12.38 1.17
C LEU A 124 4.75 -11.58 -0.12
N VAL A 125 3.64 -11.22 -0.76
CA VAL A 125 3.59 -10.42 -2.00
C VAL A 125 2.64 -9.25 -1.77
N ASP A 126 3.18 -8.05 -1.54
CA ASP A 126 2.40 -6.81 -1.37
C ASP A 126 2.30 -6.08 -2.72
N ILE A 127 1.11 -6.05 -3.30
CA ILE A 127 0.83 -5.48 -4.62
C ILE A 127 0.26 -4.07 -4.43
N GLY A 128 1.16 -3.09 -4.44
CA GLY A 128 0.85 -1.68 -4.34
C GLY A 128 0.54 -1.01 -5.68
N GLY A 129 0.30 0.30 -5.63
CA GLY A 129 0.06 1.10 -6.84
C GLY A 129 1.26 1.16 -7.77
N TRP A 130 2.47 1.34 -7.23
CA TRP A 130 3.71 1.48 -7.99
C TRP A 130 4.57 0.21 -8.00
N THR A 131 4.65 -0.47 -6.87
CA THR A 131 5.56 -1.61 -6.67
C THR A 131 4.81 -2.88 -6.30
N VAL A 132 5.46 -4.01 -6.56
CA VAL A 132 5.16 -5.30 -5.95
C VAL A 132 6.34 -5.65 -5.06
N ASP A 133 6.11 -5.72 -3.76
CA ASP A 133 7.13 -6.03 -2.77
C ASP A 133 7.06 -7.50 -2.36
N LEU A 134 8.20 -8.19 -2.42
CA LEU A 134 8.34 -9.61 -2.09
C LEU A 134 9.14 -9.76 -0.81
N MET A 135 8.70 -10.64 0.09
CA MET A 135 9.44 -11.05 1.29
C MET A 135 9.19 -12.52 1.58
N ARG A 136 10.25 -13.31 1.78
CA ARG A 136 10.12 -14.62 2.42
C ARG A 136 10.21 -14.49 3.94
N LEU A 137 9.35 -15.20 4.63
CA LEU A 137 9.44 -15.44 6.07
C LEU A 137 9.93 -16.88 6.29
N ASP A 138 11.01 -17.03 7.03
CA ASP A 138 11.54 -18.34 7.45
C ASP A 138 11.16 -18.57 8.91
N ASN A 139 10.37 -19.60 9.19
CA ASN A 139 9.80 -19.87 10.52
C ASN A 139 9.11 -18.64 11.13
N ALA A 140 8.25 -17.97 10.34
CA ALA A 140 7.57 -16.72 10.69
C ALA A 140 8.49 -15.50 10.92
N VAL A 141 9.79 -15.59 10.65
CA VAL A 141 10.75 -14.48 10.78
C VAL A 141 11.05 -13.88 9.40
N PRO A 142 10.89 -12.56 9.20
CA PRO A 142 11.28 -11.88 7.96
C PRO A 142 12.73 -12.13 7.55
N ASN A 143 12.93 -12.63 6.33
CA ASN A 143 14.25 -12.75 5.74
C ASN A 143 14.57 -11.56 4.84
N ALA A 144 15.27 -10.56 5.40
CA ALA A 144 15.62 -9.33 4.71
C ALA A 144 16.43 -9.55 3.41
N ALA A 145 17.26 -10.60 3.33
CA ALA A 145 18.08 -10.88 2.14
C ALA A 145 17.25 -11.29 0.92
N THR A 146 16.04 -11.80 1.16
CA THR A 146 15.10 -12.23 0.12
C THR A 146 14.24 -11.07 -0.41
N CYS A 147 14.30 -9.89 0.22
CA CYS A 147 13.41 -8.79 -0.14
C CYS A 147 13.67 -8.29 -1.56
N ARG A 148 12.60 -8.11 -2.34
CA ARG A 148 12.64 -7.52 -3.69
C ARG A 148 11.51 -6.51 -3.82
N SER A 149 11.75 -5.42 -4.54
CA SER A 149 10.72 -4.44 -4.92
C SER A 149 10.71 -4.35 -6.44
N LEU A 150 9.61 -4.75 -7.06
CA LEU A 150 9.45 -4.80 -8.51
C LEU A 150 8.58 -3.62 -8.97
N GLU A 151 9.00 -2.89 -10.01
CA GLU A 151 8.21 -1.78 -10.62
C GLU A 151 7.07 -2.33 -11.52
N LEU A 152 6.21 -3.15 -10.91
CA LEU A 152 5.10 -3.88 -11.51
C LEU A 152 3.77 -3.60 -10.79
N GLY A 153 3.65 -2.47 -10.09
CA GLY A 153 2.42 -2.10 -9.39
C GLY A 153 1.22 -1.89 -10.33
N VAL A 154 0.04 -1.77 -9.73
CA VAL A 154 -1.25 -1.74 -10.45
C VAL A 154 -1.37 -0.55 -11.42
N ILE A 155 -0.72 0.58 -11.14
CA ILE A 155 -0.73 1.77 -12.02
C ILE A 155 -0.25 1.41 -13.42
N ARG A 156 0.81 0.59 -13.53
CA ARG A 156 1.33 0.14 -14.82
C ARG A 156 0.33 -0.72 -15.58
N CYS A 157 -0.40 -1.60 -14.89
CA CYS A 157 -1.49 -2.38 -15.49
C CYS A 157 -2.58 -1.46 -16.04
N ILE A 158 -2.97 -0.44 -15.28
CA ILE A 158 -4.03 0.51 -15.67
C ILE A 158 -3.59 1.31 -16.91
N ASP A 159 -2.39 1.88 -16.89
CA ASP A 159 -1.89 2.73 -17.97
C ASP A 159 -1.71 1.94 -19.28
N GLU A 160 -1.13 0.73 -19.20
CA GLU A 160 -0.99 -0.17 -20.35
C GLU A 160 -2.38 -0.61 -20.88
N THR A 161 -3.34 -0.89 -19.99
CA THR A 161 -4.71 -1.27 -20.39
C THR A 161 -5.42 -0.12 -21.11
N ALA A 162 -5.34 1.10 -20.58
CA ALA A 162 -5.94 2.28 -21.21
C ALA A 162 -5.38 2.49 -22.62
N GLU A 163 -4.07 2.31 -22.79
CA GLU A 163 -3.43 2.37 -24.09
C GLU A 163 -3.92 1.27 -25.04
N GLN A 164 -4.03 0.02 -24.58
CA GLN A 164 -4.53 -1.09 -25.40
C GLN A 164 -5.98 -0.87 -25.83
N VAL A 165 -6.85 -0.40 -24.94
CA VAL A 165 -8.24 -0.07 -25.30
C VAL A 165 -8.27 1.01 -26.37
N ARG A 166 -7.50 2.10 -26.19
CA ARG A 166 -7.43 3.20 -27.17
C ARG A 166 -6.93 2.74 -28.53
N ARG A 167 -5.87 1.92 -28.56
CA ARG A 167 -5.27 1.40 -29.80
C ARG A 167 -6.23 0.50 -30.60
N ASN A 168 -7.00 -0.36 -29.92
CA ASN A 168 -7.86 -1.35 -30.57
C ASN A 168 -9.27 -0.85 -30.87
N THR A 169 -9.77 0.15 -30.12
CA THR A 169 -11.17 0.59 -30.21
C THR A 169 -11.33 2.08 -30.51
N GLY A 170 -10.27 2.88 -30.38
CA GLY A 170 -10.34 4.34 -30.43
C GLY A 170 -10.96 4.99 -29.18
N LEU A 171 -11.45 4.22 -28.22
CA LEU A 171 -12.11 4.72 -27.01
C LEU A 171 -11.09 5.20 -25.97
N SER A 172 -11.48 6.24 -25.23
CA SER A 172 -10.81 6.63 -23.99
C SER A 172 -11.60 6.08 -22.82
N VAL A 173 -10.93 5.35 -21.92
CA VAL A 173 -11.53 4.80 -20.70
C VAL A 173 -10.85 5.40 -19.48
N THR A 174 -11.63 5.63 -18.44
CA THR A 174 -11.11 6.15 -17.16
C THR A 174 -10.47 5.04 -16.33
N GLU A 175 -9.55 5.41 -15.44
CA GLU A 175 -8.97 4.50 -14.44
C GLU A 175 -10.05 3.75 -13.67
N THR A 176 -11.08 4.45 -13.19
CA THR A 176 -12.20 3.85 -12.46
C THR A 176 -12.93 2.79 -13.29
N GLN A 177 -13.14 3.02 -14.59
CA GLN A 177 -13.76 2.02 -15.46
C GLN A 177 -12.87 0.78 -15.59
N ILE A 178 -11.56 0.95 -15.78
CA ILE A 178 -10.60 -0.16 -15.86
C ILE A 178 -10.61 -0.95 -14.55
N GLU A 179 -10.47 -0.28 -13.41
CA GLU A 179 -10.46 -0.91 -12.09
C GLU A 179 -11.72 -1.72 -11.81
N ARG A 180 -12.91 -1.17 -12.12
CA ARG A 180 -14.18 -1.88 -11.94
C ARG A 180 -14.24 -3.15 -12.78
N VAL A 181 -13.81 -3.09 -14.04
CA VAL A 181 -13.79 -4.29 -14.91
C VAL A 181 -12.78 -5.32 -14.41
N LEU A 182 -11.58 -4.89 -13.98
CA LEU A 182 -10.58 -5.78 -13.36
C LEU A 182 -11.10 -6.39 -12.04
N ARG A 183 -11.95 -5.68 -11.31
CA ARG A 183 -12.63 -6.20 -10.11
C ARG A 183 -13.86 -7.06 -10.43
N ARG A 184 -14.15 -7.30 -11.71
CA ARG A 184 -15.35 -7.99 -12.21
C ARG A 184 -16.66 -7.34 -11.72
N GLU A 185 -16.65 -6.03 -11.53
CA GLU A 185 -17.82 -5.25 -11.15
C GLU A 185 -18.60 -4.79 -12.39
N SER A 186 -19.85 -4.37 -12.17
CA SER A 186 -20.67 -3.79 -13.23
C SER A 186 -20.08 -2.48 -13.73
N CYS A 187 -19.95 -2.34 -15.04
CA CYS A 187 -19.48 -1.11 -15.67
C CYS A 187 -20.13 -0.99 -17.04
N SER A 188 -20.78 0.15 -17.30
CA SER A 188 -21.34 0.46 -18.62
C SER A 188 -20.20 0.86 -19.55
N MET A 189 -19.95 0.04 -20.57
CA MET A 189 -18.94 0.28 -21.61
C MET A 189 -19.19 -0.65 -22.80
N ALA A 190 -18.53 -0.35 -23.93
CA ALA A 190 -18.51 -1.25 -25.08
C ALA A 190 -17.92 -2.62 -24.69
N GLU A 191 -18.56 -3.71 -25.11
CA GLU A 191 -18.15 -5.08 -24.77
C GLU A 191 -16.73 -5.39 -25.26
N GLU A 192 -16.30 -4.82 -26.39
CA GLU A 192 -14.92 -4.98 -26.87
C GLU A 192 -13.90 -4.35 -25.91
N ALA A 193 -14.18 -3.15 -25.38
CA ALA A 193 -13.31 -2.52 -24.39
C ALA A 193 -13.28 -3.35 -23.09
N ARG A 194 -14.43 -3.88 -22.65
CA ARG A 194 -14.52 -4.78 -21.49
C ARG A 194 -13.62 -6.01 -21.68
N ARG A 195 -13.69 -6.65 -22.84
CA ARG A 195 -12.88 -7.82 -23.20
C ARG A 195 -11.38 -7.51 -23.13
N ILE A 196 -10.94 -6.42 -23.75
CA ILE A 196 -9.52 -5.99 -23.74
C ILE A 196 -9.03 -5.76 -22.32
N ILE A 197 -9.83 -5.14 -21.45
CA ILE A 197 -9.46 -4.91 -20.04
C ILE A 197 -9.29 -6.24 -19.30
N GLN A 198 -10.21 -7.19 -19.48
CA GLN A 198 -10.12 -8.51 -18.82
C GLN A 198 -8.89 -9.30 -19.29
N GLU A 199 -8.60 -9.30 -20.60
CA GLU A 199 -7.43 -9.96 -21.17
C GLU A 199 -6.12 -9.33 -20.65
N ASN A 200 -6.05 -8.00 -20.57
CA ASN A 200 -4.88 -7.33 -19.99
C ASN A 200 -4.74 -7.60 -18.49
N GLY A 201 -5.84 -7.67 -17.76
CA GLY A 201 -5.85 -8.10 -16.35
C GLY A 201 -5.21 -9.48 -16.16
N ARG A 202 -5.54 -10.44 -17.03
CA ARG A 202 -4.91 -11.76 -17.00
C ARG A 202 -3.41 -11.71 -17.30
N LYS A 203 -3.01 -11.00 -18.36
CA LYS A 203 -1.59 -10.82 -18.74
C LYS A 203 -0.79 -10.15 -17.62
N TYR A 204 -1.39 -9.20 -16.91
CA TYR A 204 -0.77 -8.54 -15.76
C TYR A 204 -0.47 -9.54 -14.64
N ILE A 205 -1.40 -10.43 -14.32
CA ILE A 205 -1.17 -11.47 -13.31
C ILE A 205 -0.08 -12.43 -13.75
N GLU A 206 -0.09 -12.90 -15.00
CA GLU A 206 0.96 -13.77 -15.53
C GLU A 206 2.35 -13.14 -15.39
N ARG A 207 2.47 -11.84 -15.65
CA ARG A 207 3.71 -11.09 -15.44
C ARG A 207 4.13 -11.01 -13.98
N ILE A 208 3.21 -10.80 -13.04
CA ILE A 208 3.53 -10.85 -11.61
C ILE A 208 4.06 -12.23 -11.23
N LEU A 209 3.33 -13.31 -11.59
CA LEU A 209 3.71 -14.68 -11.23
C LEU A 209 5.08 -15.05 -11.83
N SER A 210 5.34 -14.62 -13.07
CA SER A 210 6.63 -14.82 -13.74
C SER A 210 7.74 -14.05 -13.04
N ALA A 211 7.53 -12.78 -12.71
CA ALA A 211 8.54 -11.95 -12.03
C ALA A 211 8.84 -12.43 -10.59
N VAL A 212 7.86 -13.01 -9.89
CA VAL A 212 8.07 -13.68 -8.60
C VAL A 212 8.95 -14.92 -8.76
N THR A 213 8.70 -15.72 -9.80
CA THR A 213 9.51 -16.90 -10.12
C THR A 213 10.94 -16.52 -10.50
N GLU A 214 11.10 -15.50 -11.35
CA GLU A 214 12.39 -14.92 -11.74
C GLU A 214 13.16 -14.32 -10.54
N SER A 215 12.44 -13.86 -9.52
CA SER A 215 13.03 -13.41 -8.25
C SER A 215 13.53 -14.56 -7.36
N GLY A 216 13.38 -15.81 -7.80
CA GLY A 216 13.87 -17.00 -7.11
C GLY A 216 12.84 -17.66 -6.18
N PHE A 217 11.56 -17.31 -6.31
CA PHE A 217 10.49 -17.90 -5.50
C PHE A 217 9.58 -18.80 -6.32
N ASP A 218 9.62 -20.10 -6.05
CA ASP A 218 8.69 -21.05 -6.66
C ASP A 218 7.33 -21.01 -5.95
N LEU A 219 6.37 -20.31 -6.59
CA LEU A 219 4.99 -20.19 -6.12
C LEU A 219 4.26 -21.54 -6.03
N ARG A 220 4.75 -22.61 -6.68
CA ARG A 220 4.18 -23.96 -6.59
C ARG A 220 4.68 -24.73 -5.37
N ALA A 221 5.77 -24.28 -4.76
CA ALA A 221 6.40 -24.94 -3.62
C ALA A 221 6.17 -24.19 -2.30
N VAL A 222 6.04 -22.86 -2.34
CA VAL A 222 5.97 -22.02 -1.14
C VAL A 222 4.57 -21.41 -0.96
N PRO A 223 3.90 -21.63 0.18
CA PRO A 223 2.67 -20.93 0.53
C PRO A 223 2.83 -19.42 0.38
N THR A 224 1.87 -18.78 -0.29
CA THR A 224 2.01 -17.36 -0.65
C THR A 224 0.81 -16.55 -0.15
N VAL A 225 1.11 -15.46 0.55
CA VAL A 225 0.15 -14.45 0.99
C VAL A 225 0.25 -13.24 0.06
N PHE A 226 -0.83 -12.95 -0.67
CA PHE A 226 -0.97 -11.77 -1.50
C PHE A 226 -1.75 -10.69 -0.76
N MET A 227 -1.22 -9.48 -0.73
CA MET A 227 -1.83 -8.34 -0.04
C MET A 227 -1.69 -7.03 -0.82
N GLY A 228 -2.22 -5.95 -0.26
CA GLY A 228 -2.25 -4.64 -0.90
C GLY A 228 -3.43 -4.47 -1.85
N GLY A 229 -3.63 -3.24 -2.34
CA GLY A 229 -4.79 -2.90 -3.18
C GLY A 229 -4.89 -3.72 -4.48
N GLY A 230 -3.77 -4.22 -5.00
CA GLY A 230 -3.74 -5.11 -6.16
C GLY A 230 -4.06 -6.58 -5.88
N SER A 231 -4.09 -7.02 -4.62
CA SER A 231 -4.42 -8.41 -4.24
C SER A 231 -5.82 -8.80 -4.70
N ALA A 232 -6.77 -7.87 -4.64
CA ALA A 232 -8.14 -8.07 -5.11
C ALA A 232 -8.21 -8.36 -6.62
N ILE A 233 -7.36 -7.71 -7.42
CA ILE A 233 -7.27 -7.96 -8.86
C ILE A 233 -6.66 -9.35 -9.10
N LEU A 234 -5.59 -9.69 -8.39
CA LEU A 234 -4.91 -10.98 -8.51
C LEU A 234 -5.84 -12.14 -8.20
N LYS A 235 -6.55 -12.09 -7.07
CA LYS A 235 -7.53 -13.11 -6.64
C LYS A 235 -8.57 -13.44 -7.72
N ARG A 236 -8.98 -12.45 -8.51
CA ARG A 236 -10.01 -12.58 -9.55
C ARG A 236 -9.47 -13.12 -10.88
N HIS A 237 -8.17 -13.18 -11.08
CA HIS A 237 -7.55 -13.56 -12.36
C HIS A 237 -6.61 -14.77 -12.24
N VAL A 238 -6.27 -15.20 -11.02
CA VAL A 238 -5.65 -16.50 -10.81
C VAL A 238 -6.62 -17.63 -11.09
N THR A 239 -6.08 -18.74 -11.56
CA THR A 239 -6.80 -19.96 -11.90
C THR A 239 -6.07 -21.16 -11.31
N ALA A 240 -6.72 -22.33 -11.32
CA ALA A 240 -6.08 -23.58 -10.88
C ALA A 240 -4.82 -23.92 -11.69
N GLN A 241 -4.72 -23.45 -12.95
CA GLN A 241 -3.57 -23.70 -13.82
C GLN A 241 -2.31 -22.96 -13.36
N ASP A 242 -2.47 -21.87 -12.61
CA ASP A 242 -1.32 -21.14 -12.03
C ASP A 242 -0.62 -21.97 -10.95
N ALA A 243 -1.29 -23.00 -10.40
CA ALA A 243 -0.76 -23.99 -9.47
C ALA A 243 -0.07 -23.37 -8.23
N ILE A 244 -0.57 -22.22 -7.77
CA ILE A 244 -0.02 -21.54 -6.59
C ILE A 244 -0.28 -22.41 -5.35
N CYS A 245 0.78 -22.67 -4.58
CA CYS A 245 0.70 -23.40 -3.33
C CYS A 245 -0.02 -22.55 -2.28
N ARG A 246 -1.15 -23.05 -1.77
CA ARG A 246 -1.92 -22.49 -0.65
C ARG A 246 -2.00 -20.94 -0.69
N PRO A 247 -2.58 -20.34 -1.75
CA PRO A 247 -2.65 -18.89 -1.87
C PRO A 247 -3.60 -18.31 -0.82
N VAL A 248 -3.15 -17.28 -0.11
CA VAL A 248 -3.94 -16.50 0.83
C VAL A 248 -4.05 -15.08 0.30
N PHE A 249 -5.25 -14.49 0.42
CA PHE A 249 -5.53 -13.14 -0.08
C PHE A 249 -5.99 -12.24 1.05
N ILE A 250 -5.17 -11.24 1.39
CA ILE A 250 -5.54 -10.14 2.28
C ILE A 250 -5.94 -8.96 1.40
N GLU A 251 -7.24 -8.83 1.11
CA GLU A 251 -7.79 -7.78 0.24
C GLU A 251 -8.00 -6.44 0.97
N ASP A 252 -7.95 -6.43 2.31
CA ASP A 252 -8.13 -5.21 3.09
C ASP A 252 -6.93 -4.27 2.91
N VAL A 253 -7.18 -3.13 2.29
CA VAL A 253 -6.19 -2.08 2.04
C VAL A 253 -5.67 -1.45 3.34
N HIS A 254 -6.39 -1.61 4.46
CA HIS A 254 -6.01 -1.09 5.77
C HIS A 254 -5.17 -2.09 6.58
N ALA A 255 -4.99 -3.33 6.12
CA ALA A 255 -4.37 -4.40 6.92
C ALA A 255 -2.99 -4.03 7.50
N ASN A 256 -2.18 -3.30 6.74
CA ASN A 256 -0.91 -2.76 7.23
C ASN A 256 -1.11 -1.75 8.37
N ALA A 257 -2.00 -0.77 8.18
CA ALA A 257 -2.26 0.29 9.16
C ALA A 257 -2.84 -0.28 10.46
N THR A 258 -3.83 -1.17 10.36
CA THR A 258 -4.41 -1.88 11.51
C THR A 258 -3.37 -2.74 12.22
N GLY A 259 -2.46 -3.38 11.47
CA GLY A 259 -1.35 -4.13 12.02
C GLY A 259 -0.42 -3.24 12.86
N TYR A 260 -0.06 -2.07 12.35
CA TYR A 260 0.79 -1.12 13.07
C TYR A 260 0.14 -0.62 14.35
N GLU A 261 -1.14 -0.21 14.29
CA GLU A 261 -1.88 0.27 15.46
C GLU A 261 -1.90 -0.79 16.57
N ARG A 262 -2.32 -2.02 16.25
CA ARG A 262 -2.42 -3.10 17.24
C ARG A 262 -1.07 -3.44 17.88
N ILE A 263 0.02 -3.42 17.11
CA ILE A 263 1.35 -3.67 17.65
C ILE A 263 1.76 -2.55 18.62
N VAL A 264 1.46 -1.28 18.30
CA VAL A 264 1.75 -0.15 19.19
C VAL A 264 0.91 -0.19 20.46
N GLU A 265 -0.37 -0.53 20.38
CA GLU A 265 -1.24 -0.70 21.56
C GLU A 265 -0.68 -1.74 22.52
N GLN A 266 -0.21 -2.88 22.01
CA GLN A 266 0.41 -3.93 22.82
C GLN A 266 1.72 -3.49 23.48
N MET A 267 2.49 -2.61 22.84
CA MET A 267 3.70 -2.03 23.43
C MET A 267 3.37 -1.08 24.59
N TRP A 268 2.18 -0.48 24.61
CA TRP A 268 1.73 0.44 25.64
C TRP A 268 1.06 -0.25 26.83
N THR A 269 0.46 -1.41 26.60
CA THR A 269 -0.23 -2.19 27.64
C THR A 269 0.75 -3.00 28.51
N ARG A 270 2.06 -2.83 28.31
CA ARG A 270 3.16 -3.44 29.08
C ARG A 270 3.93 -2.37 29.83
#